data_AF-A0A1N6D096-F1
#
_entry.id   AF-A0A1N6D096-F1
#
_cell.length_a   1.000
_cell.length_b   1.000
_cell.length_c   1.000
_cell.angle_alpha   90.00
_cell.angle_beta   90.00
_cell.angle_gamma   90.00
#
_symmetry.space_group_name_H-M   'P 1'
#
loop_
_entity.id
_entity.type
_entity.pdbx_description
1 polymer ?
#
loop_
_entity_poly.entity_id
_entity_poly.type
_entity_poly.pdbx_seq_one_letter_code
_entity_poly.pdbx_strand_id
1 'polypeptide(L)'
;MNSYRFRFNNSRKTSTILFWFFTTLLTVSLTTTVLLAHSHPLFPAWLLLISLPLMFMAIYRLFKVASERQSAEIVSLNKEGFTSSCFGSVLFSEIHAIRVPVREIGLLGGLQPDYYKKTDADIPYLEFSITTRDGKMLKWILNEWGGLYNSKEDFSIFFNFLTALTDQLYQLYHANEPHKSYLKILDEKGSWEKRG
;
A
#
# COMPACT_ATOMS: atom_id res chain seq x y z
N MET A 1 12.66 5.44 -21.18
CA MET A 1 11.63 5.73 -20.15
C MET A 1 11.12 4.39 -19.68
N ASN A 2 11.32 4.07 -18.40
CA ASN A 2 10.89 2.78 -17.86
C ASN A 2 9.61 3.00 -17.07
N SER A 3 8.57 2.21 -17.36
CA SER A 3 7.29 2.25 -16.67
C SER A 3 7.10 1.02 -15.81
N TYR A 4 6.70 1.22 -14.56
CA TYR A 4 6.48 0.19 -13.57
C TYR A 4 5.02 0.22 -13.14
N ARG A 5 4.34 -0.93 -13.20
CA ARG A 5 2.94 -1.07 -12.82
C ARG A 5 2.79 -2.10 -11.72
N PHE A 6 2.35 -1.69 -10.55
CA PHE A 6 2.19 -2.57 -9.38
C PHE A 6 0.97 -2.16 -8.56
N ARG A 7 0.41 -3.10 -7.80
CA ARG A 7 -0.67 -2.84 -6.85
C ARG A 7 -0.11 -2.63 -5.46
N PHE A 8 -0.77 -1.76 -4.69
CA PHE A 8 -0.40 -1.47 -3.30
C PHE A 8 -1.64 -1.17 -2.46
N ASN A 9 -1.49 -1.26 -1.15
CA ASN A 9 -2.52 -0.93 -0.18
C ASN A 9 -2.56 0.59 0.04
N ASN A 10 -3.69 1.21 -0.28
CA ASN A 10 -3.86 2.64 -0.03
C ASN A 10 -4.46 2.88 1.36
N SER A 11 -3.61 3.26 2.32
CA SER A 11 -4.04 3.52 3.71
C SER A 11 -5.10 4.61 3.83
N ARG A 12 -5.21 5.55 2.87
CA ARG A 12 -6.26 6.59 2.88
C ARG A 12 -7.67 6.03 2.84
N LYS A 13 -7.86 4.80 2.34
CA LYS A 13 -9.18 4.14 2.28
C LYS A 13 -9.56 3.40 3.56
N THR A 14 -8.65 3.28 4.53
CA THR A 14 -8.88 2.52 5.78
C THR A 14 -10.04 3.08 6.60
N SER A 15 -10.17 4.42 6.70
CA SER A 15 -11.28 5.04 7.44
C SER A 15 -12.64 4.72 6.83
N THR A 16 -12.73 4.73 5.49
CA THR A 16 -13.96 4.39 4.77
C THR A 16 -14.34 2.93 4.98
N ILE A 17 -13.35 2.02 5.00
CA ILE A 17 -13.56 0.60 5.29
C ILE A 17 -14.09 0.41 6.71
N LEU A 18 -13.47 1.05 7.71
CA LEU A 18 -13.91 0.98 9.10
C LEU A 18 -15.33 1.51 9.27
N PHE A 19 -15.66 2.64 8.64
CA PHE A 19 -17.02 3.18 8.65
C PHE A 19 -18.04 2.17 8.12
N TRP A 20 -17.78 1.56 6.96
CA TRP A 20 -18.67 0.55 6.39
C TRP A 20 -18.67 -0.75 7.19
N PHE A 21 -17.58 -1.10 7.86
CA PHE A 21 -17.52 -2.26 8.76
C PHE A 21 -18.48 -2.09 9.93
N PHE A 22 -18.40 -0.98 10.66
CA PHE A 22 -19.32 -0.70 11.77
C PHE A 22 -20.77 -0.51 11.31
N THR A 23 -20.98 0.12 10.16
CA THR A 23 -22.32 0.23 9.55
C THR A 23 -22.90 -1.15 9.23
N THR A 24 -22.08 -2.05 8.68
CA THR A 24 -22.49 -3.43 8.38
C THR A 24 -22.80 -4.19 9.66
N LEU A 25 -21.94 -4.10 10.67
CA LEU A 25 -22.15 -4.73 11.98
C LEU A 25 -23.48 -4.28 12.59
N LEU A 26 -23.74 -2.97 12.61
CA LEU A 26 -24.97 -2.39 13.14
C LEU A 26 -26.21 -2.87 12.35
N THR A 27 -26.17 -2.81 11.03
CA THR A 27 -27.32 -3.21 10.18
C THR A 27 -27.61 -4.70 10.26
N VAL A 28 -26.59 -5.57 10.36
CA VAL A 28 -26.75 -7.01 10.57
C VAL A 28 -27.35 -7.28 11.95
N SER A 29 -26.83 -6.65 13.00
CA SER A 29 -27.37 -6.79 14.36
C SER A 29 -28.84 -6.35 14.41
N LEU A 30 -29.16 -5.18 13.85
CA LEU A 30 -30.52 -4.65 13.82
C LEU A 30 -31.47 -5.58 13.05
N THR A 31 -31.06 -6.06 11.89
CA THR A 31 -31.86 -6.99 11.07
C THR A 31 -32.08 -8.32 11.78
N THR A 32 -31.06 -8.83 12.47
CA THR A 32 -31.17 -10.05 13.28
C THR A 32 -32.14 -9.86 14.44
N THR A 33 -32.09 -8.72 15.15
CA THR A 33 -33.05 -8.41 16.22
C THR A 33 -34.47 -8.30 15.69
N VAL A 34 -34.68 -7.65 14.55
CA VAL A 34 -35.98 -7.54 13.87
C VAL A 34 -36.51 -8.93 13.46
N LEU A 35 -35.65 -9.80 12.94
CA LEU A 35 -36.00 -11.19 12.60
C LEU A 35 -36.43 -12.01 13.83
N LEU A 36 -35.70 -11.89 14.94
CA LEU A 36 -36.03 -12.60 16.18
C LEU A 36 -37.32 -12.07 16.82
N ALA A 37 -37.53 -10.75 16.80
CA ALA A 37 -38.72 -10.08 17.32
C ALA A 37 -39.96 -10.25 16.44
N HIS A 38 -39.81 -10.63 15.17
CA HIS A 38 -40.93 -10.88 14.25
C HIS A 38 -41.86 -12.02 14.70
N SER A 39 -41.39 -12.89 15.59
CA SER A 39 -42.19 -13.92 16.25
C SER A 39 -43.30 -13.36 17.17
N HIS A 40 -43.26 -12.07 17.50
CA HIS A 40 -44.29 -11.41 18.29
C HIS A 40 -45.48 -10.96 17.41
N PRO A 41 -46.74 -11.24 17.82
CA PRO A 41 -47.94 -10.95 17.02
C PRO A 41 -48.20 -9.47 16.73
N LEU A 42 -47.51 -8.55 17.42
CA LEU A 42 -47.61 -7.11 17.23
C LEU A 42 -46.43 -6.51 16.45
N PHE A 43 -45.50 -7.34 15.97
CA PHE A 43 -44.29 -6.85 15.33
C PHE A 43 -44.56 -6.44 13.87
N PRO A 44 -44.21 -5.20 13.48
CA PRO A 44 -44.48 -4.72 12.13
C PRO A 44 -43.58 -5.41 11.08
N ALA A 45 -44.17 -6.31 10.30
CA ALA A 45 -43.47 -7.04 9.22
C ALA A 45 -42.83 -6.13 8.16
N TRP A 46 -43.35 -4.90 7.98
CA TRP A 46 -42.80 -3.93 7.04
C TRP A 46 -41.38 -3.47 7.41
N LEU A 47 -40.97 -3.59 8.68
CA LEU A 47 -39.59 -3.30 9.09
C LEU A 47 -38.58 -4.25 8.43
N LEU A 48 -38.95 -5.52 8.20
CA LEU A 48 -38.09 -6.48 7.51
C LEU A 48 -37.87 -6.10 6.04
N LEU A 49 -38.89 -5.54 5.40
CA LEU A 49 -38.80 -5.05 4.01
C LEU A 49 -37.80 -3.89 3.87
N ILE A 50 -37.50 -3.19 4.98
CA ILE A 50 -36.51 -2.10 5.00
C ILE A 50 -35.16 -2.60 5.48
N SER A 51 -35.11 -3.43 6.53
CA SER A 51 -33.86 -3.85 7.16
C SER A 51 -33.05 -4.82 6.28
N LEU A 52 -33.71 -5.76 5.59
CA LEU A 52 -33.04 -6.73 4.71
C LEU A 52 -32.28 -6.05 3.54
N PRO A 53 -32.91 -5.16 2.74
CA PRO A 53 -32.19 -4.45 1.68
C PRO A 53 -31.04 -3.59 2.21
N LEU A 54 -31.23 -2.92 3.35
CA LEU A 54 -30.18 -2.12 3.99
C LEU A 54 -28.99 -2.97 4.41
N MET A 55 -29.22 -4.15 4.97
CA MET A 55 -28.17 -5.10 5.33
C MET A 55 -27.37 -5.54 4.10
N PHE A 56 -28.04 -5.97 3.03
CA PHE A 56 -27.37 -6.37 1.78
C PHE A 56 -26.58 -5.20 1.17
N MET A 57 -27.14 -3.99 1.19
CA MET A 57 -26.46 -2.80 0.70
C MET A 57 -25.22 -2.46 1.52
N ALA A 58 -25.28 -2.55 2.84
CA ALA A 58 -24.14 -2.32 3.73
C ALA A 58 -23.02 -3.34 3.50
N ILE A 59 -23.36 -4.63 3.42
CA ILE A 59 -22.41 -5.71 3.11
C ILE A 59 -21.76 -5.47 1.74
N TYR A 60 -22.55 -5.19 0.71
CA TYR A 60 -22.04 -4.89 -0.63
C TYR A 60 -21.08 -3.70 -0.62
N ARG A 61 -21.44 -2.61 0.08
CA ARG A 61 -20.60 -1.41 0.20
C ARG A 61 -19.30 -1.73 0.93
N LEU A 62 -19.34 -2.51 1.99
CA LEU A 62 -18.14 -2.95 2.71
C LEU A 62 -17.20 -3.74 1.79
N PHE A 63 -17.71 -4.75 1.08
CA PHE A 63 -16.90 -5.53 0.13
C PHE A 63 -16.33 -4.67 -0.99
N LYS A 64 -17.14 -3.78 -1.56
CA LYS A 64 -16.71 -2.87 -2.63
C LYS A 64 -15.57 -1.97 -2.14
N VAL A 65 -15.73 -1.31 -0.99
CA VAL A 65 -14.71 -0.40 -0.45
C VAL A 65 -13.47 -1.17 0.01
N ALA A 66 -13.61 -2.38 0.55
CA ALA A 66 -12.49 -3.24 0.89
C ALA A 66 -11.70 -3.70 -0.35
N SER A 67 -12.38 -4.02 -1.45
CA SER A 67 -11.75 -4.35 -2.73
C SER A 67 -11.03 -3.13 -3.34
N GLU A 68 -11.65 -1.95 -3.26
CA GLU A 68 -11.08 -0.68 -3.71
C GLU A 68 -9.87 -0.23 -2.86
N ARG A 69 -9.61 -0.84 -1.70
CA ARG A 69 -8.41 -0.60 -0.88
C ARG A 69 -7.14 -0.83 -1.69
N GLN A 70 -7.19 -1.79 -2.61
CA GLN A 70 -6.10 -2.10 -3.51
C GLN A 70 -6.05 -1.06 -4.64
N SER A 71 -5.04 -0.20 -4.60
CA SER A 71 -4.81 0.80 -5.64
C SER A 71 -3.77 0.27 -6.63
N ALA A 72 -3.97 0.51 -7.91
CA ALA A 72 -2.97 0.26 -8.93
C ALA A 72 -2.16 1.54 -9.15
N GLU A 73 -0.85 1.39 -9.18
CA GLU A 73 0.08 2.48 -9.42
C GLU A 73 0.82 2.25 -10.74
N ILE A 74 0.99 3.32 -11.50
CA ILE A 74 1.86 3.37 -12.68
C ILE A 74 2.87 4.47 -12.43
N VAL A 75 4.14 4.09 -12.31
CA VAL A 75 5.27 5.02 -12.18
C VAL A 75 6.10 4.99 -13.45
N SER A 76 6.32 6.16 -14.06
CA SER A 76 7.21 6.32 -15.22
C SER A 76 8.44 7.12 -14.83
N LEU A 77 9.62 6.54 -15.07
CA LEU A 77 10.90 7.10 -14.67
C LEU A 77 11.59 7.82 -15.84
N ASN A 78 11.98 9.06 -15.60
CA ASN A 78 12.59 9.99 -16.53
C ASN A 78 13.93 10.51 -15.99
N LYS A 79 14.73 11.19 -16.83
CA LYS A 79 16.04 11.74 -16.42
C LYS A 79 15.96 12.77 -15.29
N GLU A 80 14.83 13.47 -15.18
CA GLU A 80 14.63 14.57 -14.23
C GLU A 80 13.88 14.13 -12.96
N GLY A 81 13.29 12.93 -12.94
CA GLY A 81 12.45 12.46 -11.86
C GLY A 81 11.51 11.32 -12.27
N PHE A 82 10.33 11.27 -11.67
CA PHE A 82 9.31 10.28 -12.03
C PHE A 82 7.90 10.87 -12.04
N THR A 83 7.00 10.23 -12.79
CA THR A 83 5.57 10.56 -12.82
C THR A 83 4.78 9.38 -12.28
N SER A 84 3.99 9.65 -11.24
CA SER A 84 3.15 8.70 -10.53
C SER A 84 1.67 8.98 -10.82
N SER A 85 0.89 7.93 -11.08
CA SER A 85 -0.56 8.05 -11.25
C SER A 85 -1.27 8.49 -9.97
N CYS A 86 -0.81 8.07 -8.79
CA CYS A 86 -1.43 8.44 -7.51
C CYS A 86 -0.90 9.76 -6.93
N PHE A 87 0.35 10.14 -7.24
CA PHE A 87 1.05 11.23 -6.55
C PHE A 87 1.45 12.40 -7.45
N GLY A 88 1.34 12.25 -8.78
CA GLY A 88 1.75 13.26 -9.76
C GLY A 88 3.22 13.16 -10.12
N SER A 89 3.75 14.21 -10.75
CA SER A 89 5.17 14.30 -11.10
C SER A 89 5.99 14.73 -9.89
N VAL A 90 7.18 14.13 -9.73
CA VAL A 90 8.17 14.46 -8.70
C VAL A 90 9.54 14.52 -9.34
N LEU A 91 10.23 15.65 -9.16
CA LEU A 91 11.59 15.83 -9.65
C LEU A 91 12.61 15.25 -8.67
N PHE A 92 13.74 14.74 -9.17
CA PHE A 92 14.83 14.26 -8.32
C PHE A 92 15.41 15.36 -7.42
N SER A 93 15.38 16.61 -7.88
CA SER A 93 15.80 17.77 -7.09
C SER A 93 14.93 18.00 -5.86
N GLU A 94 13.65 17.60 -5.92
CA GLU A 94 12.65 17.74 -4.87
C GLU A 94 12.72 16.60 -3.85
N ILE A 95 13.28 15.44 -4.20
CA ILE A 95 13.39 14.31 -3.28
C ILE A 95 14.37 14.68 -2.15
N HIS A 96 13.84 14.69 -0.92
CA HIS A 96 14.59 15.02 0.29
C HIS A 96 14.94 13.79 1.12
N ALA A 97 14.04 12.82 1.21
CA ALA A 97 14.29 11.58 1.94
C ALA A 97 13.63 10.37 1.27
N ILE A 98 14.26 9.21 1.42
CA ILE A 98 13.72 7.90 1.04
C ILE A 98 13.82 7.00 2.27
N ARG A 99 12.76 6.28 2.60
CA ARG A 99 12.75 5.32 3.71
C ARG A 99 12.16 3.99 3.24
N VAL A 100 12.89 2.93 3.55
CA VAL A 100 12.62 1.57 3.13
C VAL A 100 12.78 0.64 4.35
N PRO A 101 11.87 -0.29 4.60
CA PRO A 101 11.93 -1.18 5.77
C PRO A 101 13.09 -2.19 5.68
N VAL A 102 14.04 -2.06 6.60
CA VAL A 102 15.35 -2.77 6.63
C VAL A 102 15.25 -4.28 6.76
N ARG A 103 14.25 -4.79 7.50
CA ARG A 103 14.07 -6.23 7.75
C ARG A 103 13.97 -7.04 6.46
N GLU A 104 13.62 -6.39 5.35
CA GLU A 104 13.53 -7.00 4.02
C GLU A 104 14.60 -6.51 3.03
N ILE A 105 15.42 -5.54 3.44
CA ILE A 105 16.64 -5.11 2.73
C ILE A 105 17.88 -5.88 3.22
N GLY A 106 17.75 -6.83 4.15
CA GLY A 106 18.83 -7.78 4.51
C GLY A 106 19.38 -8.62 3.33
N LEU A 107 18.95 -8.31 2.11
CA LEU A 107 19.20 -8.92 0.82
C LEU A 107 20.00 -8.01 -0.11
N LEU A 108 20.86 -7.17 0.47
CA LEU A 108 21.96 -6.53 -0.24
C LEU A 108 23.07 -7.56 -0.60
N GLY A 109 22.69 -8.79 -0.98
CA GLY A 109 23.62 -9.86 -1.40
C GLY A 109 23.24 -11.31 -1.06
N GLY A 110 22.14 -11.57 -0.34
CA GLY A 110 21.72 -12.94 0.04
C GLY A 110 21.01 -13.71 -1.09
N LEU A 111 21.23 -15.04 -1.16
CA LEU A 111 20.53 -15.91 -2.09
C LEU A 111 19.05 -16.06 -1.70
N GLN A 112 18.17 -16.14 -2.72
CA GLN A 112 16.71 -16.40 -2.65
C GLN A 112 16.19 -17.41 -1.58
N PRO A 113 16.98 -18.40 -1.09
CA PRO A 113 16.53 -19.36 -0.07
C PRO A 113 16.62 -18.93 1.41
N ASP A 114 17.39 -17.90 1.78
CA ASP A 114 17.56 -17.52 3.20
C ASP A 114 16.39 -16.70 3.78
N TYR A 115 15.40 -16.41 2.94
CA TYR A 115 14.23 -15.56 3.16
C TYR A 115 13.14 -16.20 4.05
N TYR A 116 13.34 -17.45 4.52
CA TYR A 116 12.28 -18.30 5.07
C TYR A 116 12.32 -18.48 6.60
N LYS A 117 13.08 -17.71 7.36
CA LYS A 117 12.91 -17.71 8.83
C LYS A 117 11.73 -16.82 9.24
N LYS A 118 10.54 -17.35 8.92
CA LYS A 118 9.26 -17.09 9.60
C LYS A 118 9.46 -17.02 11.10
N THR A 119 9.02 -15.91 11.69
CA THR A 119 8.28 -16.03 12.94
C THR A 119 6.86 -15.61 12.60
N ASP A 120 5.90 -16.53 12.75
CA ASP A 120 4.48 -16.38 12.36
C ASP A 120 3.74 -15.25 13.11
N ALA A 121 4.44 -14.39 13.85
CA ALA A 121 3.89 -13.33 14.69
C ALA A 121 3.94 -11.92 14.06
N ASP A 122 4.82 -11.68 13.08
CA ASP A 122 4.99 -10.36 12.47
C ASP A 122 4.38 -10.35 11.07
N ILE A 123 3.14 -9.86 10.94
CA ILE A 123 2.56 -9.54 9.62
C ILE A 123 3.32 -8.32 9.10
N PRO A 124 4.13 -8.43 8.03
CA PRO A 124 5.00 -7.34 7.62
C PRO A 124 4.19 -6.37 6.76
N TYR A 125 3.71 -5.32 7.43
CA TYR A 125 3.22 -4.10 6.82
C TYR A 125 4.44 -3.29 6.37
N LEU A 126 4.68 -3.23 5.06
CA LEU A 126 5.86 -2.57 4.51
C LEU A 126 5.51 -1.21 3.99
N GLU A 127 5.89 -0.22 4.78
CA GLU A 127 5.74 1.17 4.41
C GLU A 127 7.02 1.68 3.76
N PHE A 128 6.93 1.89 2.44
CA PHE A 128 7.95 2.60 1.68
C PHE A 128 7.52 4.05 1.55
N SER A 129 8.44 4.98 1.78
CA SER A 129 8.12 6.39 1.66
C SER A 129 9.21 7.23 1.01
N ILE A 130 8.75 8.23 0.26
CA ILE A 130 9.58 9.29 -0.29
C ILE A 130 9.03 10.61 0.23
N THR A 131 9.90 11.44 0.81
CA THR A 131 9.54 12.79 1.28
C THR A 131 10.18 13.81 0.35
N THR A 132 9.37 14.71 -0.17
CA THR A 132 9.82 15.83 -1.00
C THR A 132 10.13 17.07 -0.14
N ARG A 133 10.85 18.04 -0.72
CA ARG A 133 11.33 19.24 -0.04
C ARG A 133 10.22 20.12 0.53
N ASP A 134 9.04 20.09 -0.08
CA ASP A 134 7.82 20.76 0.39
C ASP A 134 7.12 20.02 1.55
N GLY A 135 7.69 18.91 2.02
CA GLY A 135 7.15 18.09 3.10
C GLY A 135 6.08 17.08 2.67
N LYS A 136 5.75 17.00 1.38
CA LYS A 136 4.81 16.00 0.87
C LYS A 136 5.44 14.60 0.97
N MET A 137 4.70 13.67 1.56
CA MET A 137 5.13 12.30 1.76
C MET A 137 4.35 11.35 0.85
N LEU A 138 5.05 10.69 -0.05
CA LEU A 138 4.54 9.63 -0.90
C LEU A 138 4.70 8.31 -0.18
N LYS A 139 3.62 7.55 -0.02
CA LYS A 139 3.61 6.31 0.75
C LYS A 139 3.06 5.16 -0.08
N TRP A 140 3.84 4.09 -0.17
CA TRP A 140 3.39 2.82 -0.70
C TRP A 140 3.42 1.79 0.42
N ILE A 141 2.28 1.14 0.63
CA ILE A 141 2.17 0.06 1.59
C ILE A 141 2.03 -1.22 0.79
N LEU A 142 3.06 -2.06 0.88
CA LEU A 142 3.03 -3.40 0.31
C LEU A 142 3.00 -4.40 1.48
N ASN A 143 2.35 -5.53 1.29
CA ASN A 143 2.54 -6.68 2.17
C ASN A 143 3.69 -7.52 1.60
N GLU A 144 4.41 -8.28 2.43
CA GLU A 144 5.29 -9.31 1.88
C GLU A 144 4.49 -10.28 1.00
N TRP A 145 5.09 -10.62 -0.14
CA TRP A 145 4.94 -11.89 -0.87
C TRP A 145 3.53 -12.53 -0.83
N GLY A 146 2.59 -11.97 -1.62
CA GLY A 146 1.29 -12.59 -1.89
C GLY A 146 0.19 -12.28 -0.87
N GLY A 147 0.35 -11.22 -0.09
CA GLY A 147 -0.70 -10.74 0.81
C GLY A 147 -1.98 -10.29 0.09
N LEU A 148 -3.05 -10.09 0.86
CA LEU A 148 -4.39 -9.72 0.35
C LEU A 148 -4.42 -8.52 -0.62
N TYR A 149 -3.39 -7.66 -0.61
CA TYR A 149 -3.39 -6.38 -1.32
C TYR A 149 -2.32 -6.26 -2.43
N ASN A 150 -1.41 -7.22 -2.59
CA ASN A 150 -0.37 -7.20 -3.63
C ASN A 150 0.26 -8.59 -3.82
N SER A 151 0.51 -8.97 -5.07
CA SER A 151 1.14 -10.25 -5.40
C SER A 151 2.67 -10.20 -5.26
N LYS A 152 3.32 -11.35 -5.38
CA LYS A 152 4.79 -11.44 -5.44
C LYS A 152 5.33 -10.67 -6.66
N GLU A 153 4.61 -10.71 -7.77
CA GLU A 153 4.93 -9.98 -9.00
C GLU A 153 4.83 -8.48 -8.77
N ASP A 154 3.78 -7.99 -8.11
CA ASP A 154 3.64 -6.58 -7.74
C ASP A 154 4.84 -6.10 -6.91
N PHE A 155 5.28 -6.90 -5.94
CA PHE A 155 6.44 -6.59 -5.11
C PHE A 155 7.74 -6.54 -5.93
N SER A 156 7.97 -7.53 -6.81
CA SER A 156 9.15 -7.56 -7.69
C SER A 156 9.20 -6.32 -8.62
N ILE A 157 8.06 -5.93 -9.18
CA ILE A 157 7.97 -4.74 -10.04
C ILE A 157 8.26 -3.46 -9.23
N PHE A 158 7.72 -3.35 -8.01
CA PHE A 158 8.01 -2.25 -7.11
C PHE A 158 9.50 -2.17 -6.74
N PHE A 159 10.13 -3.31 -6.45
CA PHE A 159 11.55 -3.36 -6.12
C PHE A 159 12.44 -2.95 -7.29
N ASN A 160 12.10 -3.37 -8.51
CA ASN A 160 12.77 -2.93 -9.74
C ASN A 160 12.63 -1.42 -9.96
N PHE A 161 11.46 -0.86 -9.64
CA PHE A 161 11.24 0.60 -9.63
C PHE A 161 12.17 1.29 -8.62
N LEU A 162 12.16 0.85 -7.36
CA LEU A 162 12.96 1.43 -6.28
C LEU A 162 14.47 1.37 -6.59
N THR A 163 14.92 0.26 -7.16
CA THR A 163 16.30 0.09 -7.63
C THR A 163 16.63 1.13 -8.69
N ALA A 164 15.83 1.22 -9.76
CA ALA A 164 16.08 2.19 -10.82
C ALA A 164 16.01 3.65 -10.35
N LEU A 165 15.11 3.96 -9.41
CA LEU A 165 14.99 5.27 -8.78
C LEU A 165 16.28 5.62 -8.01
N THR A 166 16.73 4.73 -7.13
CA THR A 166 17.92 4.97 -6.30
C THR A 166 19.21 4.97 -7.11
N ASP A 167 19.31 4.15 -8.16
CA ASP A 167 20.45 4.16 -9.08
C ASP A 167 20.54 5.51 -9.83
N GLN A 168 19.42 6.00 -10.39
CA GLN A 168 19.43 7.30 -11.05
C GLN A 168 19.74 8.43 -10.09
N LEU A 169 19.19 8.38 -8.88
CA LEU A 169 19.43 9.39 -7.87
C LEU A 169 20.87 9.35 -7.36
N TYR A 170 21.48 8.18 -7.21
CA TYR A 170 22.89 8.01 -6.89
C TYR A 170 23.79 8.62 -7.97
N GLN A 171 23.50 8.35 -9.24
CA GLN A 171 24.26 8.85 -10.38
C GLN A 171 24.23 10.39 -10.49
N LEU A 172 23.19 11.06 -9.99
CA LEU A 172 23.16 12.53 -9.91
C LEU A 172 24.23 13.09 -8.96
N TYR A 173 24.58 12.36 -7.90
CA TYR A 173 25.59 12.77 -6.93
C TYR A 173 26.97 12.13 -7.16
N HIS A 174 27.04 11.02 -7.92
CA HIS A 174 28.24 10.22 -8.15
C HIS A 174 28.42 9.88 -9.64
N ALA A 175 28.43 10.90 -10.50
CA ALA A 175 28.46 10.76 -11.96
C ALA A 175 29.64 9.95 -12.54
N ASN A 176 30.73 9.79 -11.77
CA ASN A 176 31.93 9.07 -12.19
C ASN A 176 31.98 7.60 -11.71
N GLU A 177 30.98 7.14 -10.96
CA GLU A 177 30.94 5.78 -10.44
C GLU A 177 30.12 4.81 -11.32
N PRO A 178 30.58 3.55 -11.48
CA PRO A 178 29.89 2.58 -12.33
C PRO A 178 28.51 2.19 -11.79
N HIS A 179 27.58 1.94 -12.72
CA HIS A 179 26.13 1.73 -12.51
C HIS A 179 25.72 0.43 -11.78
N LYS A 180 26.62 -0.23 -11.04
CA LYS A 180 26.39 -1.60 -10.51
C LYS A 180 25.99 -1.62 -9.04
N SER A 181 24.94 -0.89 -8.68
CA SER A 181 24.83 -0.31 -7.35
C SER A 181 23.41 -0.37 -6.75
N TYR A 182 22.83 -1.56 -6.67
CA TYR A 182 21.51 -1.77 -6.04
C TYR A 182 21.41 -1.03 -4.69
N LEU A 183 20.52 -0.03 -4.62
CA LEU A 183 20.15 0.70 -3.40
C LEU A 183 21.32 1.30 -2.61
N LYS A 184 22.53 1.46 -3.17
CA LYS A 184 23.71 1.93 -2.41
C LYS A 184 23.53 3.29 -1.73
N ILE A 185 22.58 4.08 -2.21
CA ILE A 185 22.30 5.37 -1.62
C ILE A 185 21.64 5.27 -0.24
N LEU A 186 21.01 4.14 0.07
CA LEU A 186 20.39 3.88 1.37
C LEU A 186 21.46 3.45 2.39
N ASP A 187 21.30 3.91 3.63
CA ASP A 187 22.12 3.47 4.75
C ASP A 187 21.72 2.06 5.24
N GLU A 188 22.44 1.54 6.24
CA GLU A 188 22.13 0.25 6.89
C GLU A 188 20.73 0.20 7.49
N LYS A 189 20.10 1.36 7.70
CA LYS A 189 18.73 1.50 8.19
C LYS A 189 17.73 1.73 7.05
N GLY A 190 18.10 1.45 5.80
CA GLY A 190 17.20 1.55 4.64
C GLY A 190 16.75 2.99 4.39
N SER A 191 17.50 3.96 4.87
CA SER A 191 17.15 5.37 4.87
C SER A 191 18.17 6.16 4.05
N TRP A 192 17.68 7.11 3.28
CA TRP A 192 18.51 8.11 2.63
C TRP A 192 17.91 9.49 2.87
N GLU A 193 18.75 10.46 3.20
CA GLU A 193 18.37 11.85 3.35
C GLU A 193 19.37 12.73 2.61
N LYS A 194 18.85 13.68 1.82
CA LYS A 194 19.65 14.64 1.09
C LYS A 194 20.34 15.56 2.08
N ARG A 195 21.68 15.48 2.13
CA ARG A 195 22.50 16.41 2.92
C ARG A 195 22.40 17.81 2.27
N GLY A 196 22.17 18.81 3.12
CA GLY A 196 21.97 20.21 2.72
C GLY A 196 23.13 20.79 1.94
#